data_AF-A0A956R1P4-F1
#
_entry.id   AF-A0A956R1P4-F1
#
_cell.length_a   1.000
_cell.length_b   1.000
_cell.length_c   1.000
_cell.angle_alpha   90.00
_cell.angle_beta   90.00
_cell.angle_gamma   90.00
#
_symmetry.space_group_name_H-M   'P 1'
#
loop_
_entity.id
_entity.type
_entity.pdbx_description
1 polymer ?
#
loop_
_entity_poly.entity_id
_entity_poly.type
_entity_poly.pdbx_seq_one_letter_code
_entity_poly.pdbx_strand_id
1 'polypeptide(L)'
;MIRGTHPGLSLLSLLSLVGCGGWSPPDREIEVAQPFDTAETEGEASFSGVIELTVGRIDGRSVSPAQLRPARLGDEADATSITVDISTTGLAGAEGRLGLLPAAAAARQEVGFGQPGQPDDPRARWIDVKIGEDGEQHFELPGPGEDWHAAWAVIVVELRLGRTGLSAQAGPRSEMLQDGGRHPGGRVVQAAVPVEQRPTRLAVPRVAGDAITLDGRLDEPVWRREAATALLLSRDGEPAESIDAMVGGPTLVWLAWDESQLYVAAALPDRDLYAPHHDRDDPLYRDEAFELFLAGDGSGNRYLEHQVSARGVHFDARFPRYRKGDEAWNGSWRSAVLLDGELERRGGDRGWQVELAFPWAELCAETEIDCPPRVGQLLRGNAFRLEKADRRSQVGLALSPTLAPDFHAWQNAAELVLTEASP
;
A
#
# COMPACT_ATOMS: atom_id res chain seq x y z
N MET A 1 4.70 -45.98 1.50
CA MET A 1 4.38 -45.85 0.06
C MET A 1 3.36 -44.73 -0.06
N ILE A 2 3.70 -43.74 -0.86
CA ILE A 2 3.15 -42.39 -0.99
C ILE A 2 1.82 -42.40 -1.77
N ARG A 3 0.91 -41.47 -1.46
CA ARG A 3 0.37 -40.46 -2.42
C ARG A 3 -0.69 -39.57 -1.78
N GLY A 4 -0.35 -38.29 -1.67
CA GLY A 4 -1.29 -37.18 -1.50
C GLY A 4 -1.80 -36.66 -2.84
N THR A 5 -2.78 -35.76 -2.76
CA THR A 5 -3.41 -35.06 -3.89
C THR A 5 -3.62 -33.59 -3.50
N HIS A 6 -2.99 -32.68 -4.23
CA HIS A 6 -3.39 -31.27 -4.33
C HIS A 6 -4.18 -31.08 -5.65
N PRO A 7 -5.25 -30.26 -5.69
CA PRO A 7 -5.85 -29.84 -6.95
C PRO A 7 -5.28 -28.50 -7.41
N GLY A 8 -4.98 -28.40 -8.71
CA GLY A 8 -4.42 -27.23 -9.37
C GLY A 8 -5.44 -26.12 -9.64
N LEU A 9 -4.93 -24.88 -9.71
CA LEU A 9 -5.65 -23.70 -10.19
C LEU A 9 -5.76 -23.72 -11.72
N SER A 10 -6.97 -23.47 -12.22
CA SER A 10 -7.28 -23.29 -13.63
C SER A 10 -7.27 -21.79 -13.97
N LEU A 11 -6.46 -21.39 -14.96
CA LEU A 11 -6.46 -20.03 -15.51
C LEU A 11 -7.77 -19.75 -16.25
N LEU A 12 -8.44 -18.64 -15.89
CA LEU A 12 -9.55 -18.06 -16.62
C LEU A 12 -9.03 -17.15 -17.74
N SER A 13 -9.33 -17.52 -18.98
CA SER A 13 -9.12 -16.73 -20.18
C SER A 13 -10.08 -15.53 -20.22
N LEU A 14 -9.54 -14.32 -20.34
CA LEU A 14 -10.29 -13.10 -20.68
C LEU A 14 -9.84 -12.62 -22.06
N LEU A 15 -10.62 -12.98 -23.08
CA LEU A 15 -10.56 -12.39 -24.42
C LEU A 15 -11.48 -11.17 -24.45
N SER A 16 -10.93 -10.00 -24.77
CA SER A 16 -11.71 -8.89 -25.31
C SER A 16 -11.02 -8.34 -26.56
N LEU A 17 -11.77 -8.36 -27.65
CA LEU A 17 -11.41 -7.93 -29.00
C LEU A 17 -11.51 -6.41 -29.13
N VAL A 18 -10.41 -5.75 -29.53
CA VAL A 18 -10.44 -4.60 -30.45
C VAL A 18 -9.24 -4.75 -31.38
N GLY A 19 -9.51 -4.85 -32.68
CA GLY A 19 -8.51 -5.16 -33.70
C GLY A 19 -7.66 -3.97 -34.13
N CYS A 20 -6.37 -4.23 -34.33
CA CYS A 20 -5.51 -3.62 -35.34
C CYS A 20 -4.23 -4.45 -35.48
N GLY A 21 -3.97 -4.99 -36.68
CA GLY A 21 -2.65 -5.50 -37.12
C GLY A 21 -2.22 -6.86 -36.57
N GLY A 22 -2.03 -7.84 -37.46
CA GLY A 22 -1.54 -9.17 -37.14
C GLY A 22 -0.08 -9.18 -36.70
N TRP A 23 0.15 -8.90 -35.42
CA TRP A 23 1.37 -9.25 -34.70
C TRP A 23 0.96 -10.13 -33.52
N SER A 24 1.07 -11.45 -33.68
CA SER A 24 1.10 -12.34 -32.52
C SER A 24 2.46 -12.10 -31.85
N PRO A 25 2.51 -11.66 -30.57
CA PRO A 25 3.76 -11.68 -29.84
C PRO A 25 4.29 -13.12 -29.89
N PRO A 26 5.62 -13.33 -30.05
CA PRO A 26 6.16 -14.68 -29.91
C PRO A 26 5.70 -15.23 -28.56
N ASP A 27 5.22 -16.47 -28.55
CA ASP A 27 5.00 -17.27 -27.35
C ASP A 27 6.35 -17.43 -26.63
N ARG A 28 6.78 -16.37 -25.96
CA ARG A 28 7.79 -16.45 -24.91
C ARG A 28 7.00 -16.76 -23.66
N GLU A 29 6.80 -18.05 -23.41
CA GLU A 29 6.71 -18.49 -22.03
C GLU A 29 7.97 -17.97 -21.34
N ILE A 30 7.78 -16.91 -20.55
CA ILE A 30 8.84 -16.43 -19.67
C ILE A 30 8.99 -17.54 -18.65
N GLU A 31 10.13 -18.23 -18.68
CA GLU A 31 10.61 -18.98 -17.51
C GLU A 31 10.79 -17.94 -16.39
N VAL A 32 9.71 -17.68 -15.65
CA VAL A 32 9.80 -17.06 -14.35
C VAL A 32 10.60 -18.06 -13.53
N ALA A 33 11.81 -17.67 -13.13
CA ALA A 33 12.64 -18.48 -12.27
C ALA A 33 11.80 -18.91 -11.06
N GLN A 34 11.51 -20.20 -11.03
CA GLN A 34 10.67 -20.80 -10.00
C GLN A 34 11.48 -20.75 -8.69
N PRO A 35 10.92 -20.23 -7.58
CA PRO A 35 11.46 -20.55 -6.27
C PRO A 35 11.54 -22.08 -6.17
N PHE A 36 12.67 -22.63 -5.74
CA PHE A 36 12.69 -24.07 -5.46
C PHE A 36 11.64 -24.42 -4.39
N ASP A 37 11.11 -25.64 -4.50
CA ASP A 37 10.63 -26.36 -3.33
C ASP A 37 11.83 -26.54 -2.38
N THR A 38 11.79 -25.81 -1.26
CA THR A 38 12.68 -25.89 -0.08
C THR A 38 14.18 -25.68 -0.38
N ALA A 39 14.75 -24.58 0.12
CA ALA A 39 16.20 -24.47 0.23
C ALA A 39 16.79 -25.62 1.06
N GLU A 40 18.08 -25.92 0.88
CA GLU A 40 18.79 -26.94 1.68
C GLU A 40 18.77 -26.63 3.18
N THR A 41 18.53 -25.36 3.53
CA THR A 41 18.40 -24.83 4.89
C THR A 41 16.97 -24.37 5.18
N GLU A 42 16.42 -24.79 6.32
CA GLU A 42 15.10 -24.37 6.78
C GLU A 42 15.05 -22.84 6.99
N GLY A 43 14.18 -22.14 6.24
CA GLY A 43 13.99 -20.69 6.32
C GLY A 43 14.66 -19.88 5.20
N GLU A 44 15.42 -20.50 4.31
CA GLU A 44 16.03 -19.85 3.13
C GLU A 44 15.21 -20.10 1.86
N ALA A 45 15.29 -19.18 0.89
CA ALA A 45 14.82 -19.39 -0.47
C ALA A 45 16.03 -19.42 -1.40
N SER A 46 16.24 -20.52 -2.14
CA SER A 46 17.24 -20.57 -3.19
C SER A 46 16.63 -20.17 -4.53
N PHE A 47 17.40 -19.43 -5.33
CA PHE A 47 17.02 -19.01 -6.66
C PHE A 47 17.99 -19.64 -7.67
N SER A 48 17.50 -20.44 -8.61
CA SER A 48 18.32 -20.94 -9.71
C SER A 48 18.17 -20.04 -10.93
N GLY A 49 19.29 -19.50 -11.39
CA GLY A 49 19.37 -18.85 -12.69
C GLY A 49 20.72 -18.21 -12.90
N VAL A 50 21.40 -18.59 -13.98
CA VAL A 50 22.57 -17.86 -14.47
C VAL A 50 22.05 -16.70 -15.32
N ILE A 51 22.33 -15.49 -14.88
CA ILE A 51 22.04 -14.27 -15.61
C ILE A 51 23.30 -13.87 -16.35
N GLU A 52 23.28 -14.06 -17.66
CA GLU A 52 24.37 -13.63 -18.53
C GLU A 52 24.30 -12.11 -18.70
N LEU A 53 25.37 -11.41 -18.34
CA LEU A 53 25.54 -9.97 -18.51
C LEU A 53 26.46 -9.69 -19.70
N THR A 54 26.62 -8.42 -20.04
CA THR A 54 27.41 -7.99 -21.21
C THR A 54 28.88 -8.47 -21.18
N VAL A 55 29.50 -8.60 -20.00
CA VAL A 55 30.93 -8.97 -19.85
C VAL A 55 31.18 -10.01 -18.75
N GLY A 56 30.13 -10.67 -18.24
CA GLY A 56 30.24 -11.62 -17.14
C GLY A 56 28.89 -12.24 -16.83
N ARG A 57 28.76 -12.95 -15.72
CA ARG A 57 27.50 -13.55 -15.29
C ARG A 57 27.31 -13.51 -13.78
N ILE A 58 26.05 -13.56 -13.36
CA ILE A 58 25.63 -13.71 -11.97
C ILE A 58 24.89 -15.04 -11.85
N ASP A 59 25.27 -15.87 -10.89
CA ASP A 59 24.59 -17.10 -10.52
C ASP A 59 23.96 -16.90 -9.14
N GLY A 60 22.63 -16.94 -9.06
CA GLY A 60 21.91 -16.84 -7.79
C GLY A 60 22.20 -18.05 -6.89
N ARG A 61 22.45 -17.80 -5.60
CA ARG A 61 22.66 -18.88 -4.61
C ARG A 61 21.48 -18.96 -3.64
N SER A 62 21.33 -17.94 -2.81
CA SER A 62 20.35 -17.91 -1.74
C SER A 62 19.88 -16.48 -1.47
N VAL A 63 18.63 -16.40 -1.04
CA VAL A 63 18.04 -15.23 -0.39
C VAL A 63 17.41 -15.70 0.91
N SER A 64 17.76 -15.05 2.00
CA SER A 64 17.26 -15.38 3.33
C SER A 64 16.71 -14.14 4.02
N PRO A 65 15.55 -14.22 4.70
CA PRO A 65 14.68 -15.39 4.79
C PRO A 65 13.72 -15.55 3.61
N ALA A 66 13.12 -16.73 3.49
CA ALA A 66 12.15 -17.09 2.45
C ALA A 66 10.83 -16.31 2.51
N GLN A 67 10.54 -15.64 3.62
CA GLN A 67 9.39 -14.75 3.77
C GLN A 67 9.81 -13.53 4.59
N LEU A 68 9.54 -12.34 4.05
CA LEU A 68 9.91 -11.08 4.69
C LEU A 68 8.78 -10.56 5.56
N ARG A 69 9.14 -9.86 6.64
CA ARG A 69 8.18 -9.15 7.49
C ARG A 69 8.45 -7.65 7.42
N PRO A 70 7.45 -6.84 7.05
CA PRO A 70 7.53 -5.39 7.13
C PRO A 70 7.80 -4.92 8.55
N ALA A 71 8.60 -3.85 8.67
CA ALA A 71 8.76 -3.10 9.91
C ALA A 71 7.39 -2.70 10.47
N ARG A 72 7.29 -2.53 11.78
CA ARG A 72 6.05 -2.11 12.43
C ARG A 72 6.29 -0.82 13.20
N LEU A 73 5.33 0.11 13.12
CA LEU A 73 5.38 1.34 13.90
C LEU A 73 5.60 1.04 15.39
N GLY A 74 6.69 1.59 15.94
CA GLY A 74 7.10 1.37 17.33
C GLY A 74 7.97 0.12 17.58
N ASP A 75 8.35 -0.63 16.53
CA ASP A 75 9.19 -1.82 16.61
C ASP A 75 10.13 -1.94 15.39
N GLU A 76 11.17 -1.10 15.35
CA GLU A 76 12.17 -1.09 14.27
C GLU A 76 12.95 -2.41 14.16
N ALA A 77 13.02 -3.19 15.23
CA ALA A 77 13.69 -4.50 15.26
C ALA A 77 12.86 -5.62 14.61
N ASP A 78 11.57 -5.38 14.32
CA ASP A 78 10.67 -6.33 13.66
C ASP A 78 10.96 -6.46 12.15
N ALA A 79 11.63 -5.46 11.55
CA ALA A 79 12.01 -5.48 10.15
C ALA A 79 13.04 -6.60 9.89
N THR A 80 12.72 -7.50 8.97
CA THR A 80 13.61 -8.63 8.68
C THR A 80 14.77 -8.20 7.79
N SER A 81 16.02 -8.30 8.25
CA SER A 81 17.19 -8.12 7.38
C SER A 81 17.26 -9.23 6.33
N ILE A 82 17.70 -8.89 5.12
CA ILE A 82 17.74 -9.82 4.00
C ILE A 82 19.18 -10.12 3.65
N THR A 83 19.56 -11.38 3.66
CA THR A 83 20.81 -11.85 3.10
C THR A 83 20.62 -12.24 1.64
N VAL A 84 21.53 -11.79 0.77
CA VAL A 84 21.54 -12.13 -0.66
C VAL A 84 22.93 -12.67 -1.01
N ASP A 85 22.98 -13.94 -1.38
CA ASP A 85 24.19 -14.61 -1.84
C ASP A 85 24.13 -14.84 -3.34
N ILE A 86 25.17 -14.38 -4.02
CA ILE A 86 25.35 -14.58 -5.47
C ILE A 86 26.78 -15.03 -5.76
N SER A 87 26.98 -15.75 -6.85
CA SER A 87 28.31 -16.04 -7.39
C SER A 87 28.52 -15.25 -8.67
N THR A 88 29.66 -14.58 -8.79
CA THR A 88 29.98 -13.73 -9.94
C THR A 88 31.13 -14.31 -10.76
N THR A 89 31.15 -14.05 -12.07
CA THR A 89 32.25 -14.42 -12.96
C THR A 89 32.42 -13.37 -14.05
N GLY A 90 33.64 -12.86 -14.25
CA GLY A 90 33.93 -11.76 -15.17
C GLY A 90 33.50 -10.38 -14.67
N LEU A 91 33.18 -10.24 -13.39
CA LEU A 91 32.62 -9.04 -12.78
C LEU A 91 33.53 -8.40 -11.72
N ALA A 92 34.72 -8.95 -11.48
CA ALA A 92 35.72 -8.33 -10.61
C ALA A 92 35.94 -6.84 -10.94
N GLY A 93 35.83 -5.98 -9.94
CA GLY A 93 35.90 -4.52 -10.07
C GLY A 93 34.59 -3.84 -10.47
N ALA A 94 33.50 -4.57 -10.67
CA ALA A 94 32.17 -3.98 -10.88
C ALA A 94 31.66 -3.33 -9.59
N GLU A 95 30.89 -2.26 -9.74
CA GLU A 95 30.26 -1.53 -8.64
C GLU A 95 28.84 -1.11 -9.05
N GLY A 96 27.97 -0.85 -8.09
CA GLY A 96 26.59 -0.51 -8.37
C GLY A 96 25.72 -0.57 -7.13
N ARG A 97 24.46 -0.98 -7.28
CA ARG A 97 23.50 -1.06 -6.17
C ARG A 97 22.69 -2.35 -6.21
N LEU A 98 22.32 -2.83 -5.02
CA LEU A 98 21.42 -3.96 -4.80
C LEU A 98 20.20 -3.44 -4.06
N GLY A 99 19.00 -3.80 -4.53
CA GLY A 99 17.76 -3.20 -4.07
C GLY A 99 16.64 -4.20 -3.81
N LEU A 100 15.76 -3.82 -2.89
CA LEU A 100 14.48 -4.46 -2.59
C LEU A 100 13.36 -3.53 -3.07
N LEU A 101 12.55 -3.97 -4.02
CA LEU A 101 11.49 -3.16 -4.64
C LEU A 101 10.12 -3.83 -4.51
N PRO A 102 9.03 -3.08 -4.35
CA PRO A 102 7.70 -3.61 -4.52
C PRO A 102 7.52 -4.22 -5.92
N ALA A 103 6.73 -5.28 -6.04
CA ALA A 103 6.53 -5.96 -7.32
C ALA A 103 6.05 -5.02 -8.44
N ALA A 104 5.12 -4.10 -8.13
CA ALA A 104 4.63 -3.11 -9.09
C ALA A 104 5.75 -2.16 -9.56
N ALA A 105 6.61 -1.71 -8.64
CA ALA A 105 7.76 -0.87 -8.96
C ALA A 105 8.77 -1.61 -9.85
N ALA A 106 9.07 -2.86 -9.53
CA ALA A 106 9.98 -3.71 -10.31
C ALA A 106 9.42 -4.07 -11.70
N ALA A 107 8.10 -4.09 -11.87
CA ALA A 107 7.44 -4.41 -13.13
C ALA A 107 7.19 -3.20 -14.04
N ARG A 108 7.49 -1.96 -13.59
CA ARG A 108 7.32 -0.76 -14.43
C ARG A 108 8.16 -0.90 -15.69
N GLN A 109 7.55 -0.80 -16.88
CA GLN A 109 8.27 -0.92 -18.15
C GLN A 109 8.78 0.46 -18.60
N GLU A 110 10.04 0.53 -19.03
CA GLU A 110 10.56 1.72 -19.71
C GLU A 110 10.04 1.76 -21.15
N VAL A 111 9.23 2.76 -21.47
CA VAL A 111 8.78 3.06 -22.84
C VAL A 111 9.41 4.37 -23.29
N GLY A 112 10.63 4.31 -23.82
CA GLY A 112 11.18 5.44 -24.59
C GLY A 112 12.71 5.53 -24.62
N PHE A 113 13.25 5.90 -25.78
CA PHE A 113 14.65 6.27 -25.95
C PHE A 113 14.94 7.60 -25.22
N GLY A 114 15.89 7.61 -24.28
CA GLY A 114 16.32 8.83 -23.58
C GLY A 114 15.40 9.29 -22.46
N GLN A 115 14.44 8.47 -22.04
CA GLN A 115 13.69 8.71 -20.81
C GLN A 115 14.61 8.49 -19.59
N PRO A 116 14.47 9.27 -18.51
CA PRO A 116 15.12 8.96 -17.26
C PRO A 116 14.74 7.54 -16.83
N GLY A 117 15.69 6.80 -16.26
CA GLY A 117 15.44 5.44 -15.80
C GLY A 117 14.25 5.38 -14.83
N GLN A 118 13.72 4.16 -14.60
CA GLN A 118 12.57 3.97 -13.72
C GLN A 118 12.71 4.76 -12.41
N PRO A 119 11.78 5.67 -12.08
CA PRO A 119 11.86 6.44 -10.84
C PRO A 119 11.87 5.48 -9.65
N ASP A 120 12.69 5.80 -8.65
CA ASP A 120 12.75 4.98 -7.45
C ASP A 120 11.43 5.12 -6.67
N ASP A 121 10.81 3.98 -6.37
CA ASP A 121 9.65 3.92 -5.48
C ASP A 121 10.11 4.25 -4.05
N PRO A 122 9.41 5.11 -3.30
CA PRO A 122 9.81 5.49 -1.94
C PRO A 122 9.89 4.31 -0.97
N ARG A 123 9.18 3.21 -1.26
CA ARG A 123 9.23 1.96 -0.48
C ARG A 123 10.47 1.13 -0.81
N ALA A 124 11.17 1.42 -1.92
CA ALA A 124 12.37 0.69 -2.28
C ALA A 124 13.50 0.92 -1.27
N ARG A 125 14.32 -0.11 -1.07
CA ARG A 125 15.52 -0.05 -0.22
C ARG A 125 16.72 -0.40 -1.07
N TRP A 126 17.78 0.38 -0.97
CA TRP A 126 18.99 0.21 -1.79
C TRP A 126 20.24 0.24 -0.92
N ILE A 127 21.22 -0.57 -1.29
CA ILE A 127 22.60 -0.50 -0.78
C ILE A 127 23.56 -0.37 -1.96
N ASP A 128 24.68 0.31 -1.74
CA ASP A 128 25.80 0.28 -2.69
C ASP A 128 26.54 -1.05 -2.57
N VAL A 129 26.92 -1.65 -3.69
CA VAL A 129 27.67 -2.91 -3.75
C VAL A 129 28.90 -2.79 -4.64
N LYS A 130 29.94 -3.57 -4.30
CA LYS A 130 31.17 -3.68 -5.07
C LYS A 130 31.64 -5.13 -5.13
N ILE A 131 31.94 -5.60 -6.33
CA ILE A 131 32.52 -6.91 -6.57
C ILE A 131 34.04 -6.77 -6.51
N GLY A 132 34.65 -7.20 -5.41
CA GLY A 132 36.10 -7.12 -5.24
C GLY A 132 36.83 -8.09 -6.17
N GLU A 133 36.44 -9.36 -6.10
CA GLU A 133 36.94 -10.48 -6.90
C GLU A 133 35.75 -11.34 -7.36
N ASP A 134 35.95 -12.11 -8.43
CA ASP A 134 34.95 -13.09 -8.88
C ASP A 134 34.80 -14.23 -7.86
N GLY A 135 33.62 -14.84 -7.83
CA GLY A 135 33.25 -15.88 -6.88
C GLY A 135 32.07 -15.47 -6.02
N GLU A 136 31.92 -16.10 -4.87
CA GLU A 136 30.82 -15.87 -3.94
C GLU A 136 30.85 -14.46 -3.35
N GLN A 137 29.68 -13.83 -3.34
CA GLN A 137 29.41 -12.52 -2.79
C GLN A 137 28.26 -12.65 -1.81
N HIS A 138 28.36 -11.93 -0.70
CA HIS A 138 27.38 -11.90 0.36
C HIS A 138 26.98 -10.46 0.65
N PHE A 139 25.68 -10.18 0.60
CA PHE A 139 25.15 -8.85 0.84
C PHE A 139 24.02 -8.87 1.86
N GLU A 140 23.93 -7.81 2.68
CA GLU A 140 22.83 -7.59 3.62
C GLU A 140 22.01 -6.38 3.17
N LEU A 141 20.72 -6.59 2.92
CA LEU A 141 19.76 -5.56 2.55
C LEU A 141 18.81 -5.25 3.72
N PRO A 142 18.41 -3.99 3.88
CA PRO A 142 17.28 -3.64 4.72
C PRO A 142 16.00 -4.32 4.25
N GLY A 143 15.19 -4.77 5.20
CA GLY A 143 13.85 -5.32 4.94
C GLY A 143 12.82 -4.28 4.50
N PRO A 144 11.59 -4.73 4.19
CA PRO A 144 10.48 -3.83 3.87
C PRO A 144 10.13 -2.94 5.08
N GLY A 145 9.82 -1.68 4.80
CA GLY A 145 9.40 -0.70 5.82
C GLY A 145 7.94 -0.86 6.25
N GLU A 146 7.51 0.01 7.17
CA GLU A 146 6.13 0.07 7.68
C GLU A 146 5.09 0.50 6.62
N ASP A 147 5.54 1.10 5.53
CA ASP A 147 4.78 1.52 4.36
C ASP A 147 4.58 0.42 3.30
N TRP A 148 4.97 -0.82 3.62
CA TRP A 148 4.98 -1.93 2.67
C TRP A 148 3.73 -2.81 2.76
N HIS A 149 2.86 -2.72 1.74
CA HIS A 149 1.66 -3.55 1.62
C HIS A 149 1.69 -4.57 0.47
N ALA A 150 2.67 -4.46 -0.42
CA ALA A 150 2.81 -5.38 -1.55
C ALA A 150 3.12 -6.80 -1.05
N ALA A 151 2.36 -7.79 -1.51
CA ALA A 151 2.53 -9.20 -1.14
C ALA A 151 3.89 -9.81 -1.55
N TRP A 152 4.63 -9.12 -2.42
CA TRP A 152 5.89 -9.58 -2.99
C TRP A 152 6.90 -8.44 -3.04
N ALA A 153 8.14 -8.77 -2.70
CA ALA A 153 9.31 -7.94 -2.93
C ALA A 153 10.19 -8.56 -4.01
N VAL A 154 10.82 -7.71 -4.80
CA VAL A 154 11.72 -8.11 -5.88
C VAL A 154 13.11 -7.59 -5.56
N ILE A 155 14.07 -8.51 -5.50
CA ILE A 155 15.47 -8.17 -5.29
C ILE A 155 16.10 -7.95 -6.66
N VAL A 156 16.73 -6.80 -6.85
CA VAL A 156 17.35 -6.42 -8.12
C VAL A 156 18.78 -5.93 -7.90
N VAL A 157 19.65 -6.18 -8.86
CA VAL A 157 21.00 -5.62 -8.88
C VAL A 157 21.20 -4.79 -10.15
N GLU A 158 21.84 -3.64 -9.97
CA GLU A 158 22.28 -2.78 -11.06
C GLU A 158 23.81 -2.65 -10.93
N LEU A 159 24.56 -3.15 -11.91
CA LEU A 159 26.02 -3.09 -11.90
C LEU A 159 26.57 -2.28 -13.06
N ARG A 160 27.76 -1.71 -12.85
CA ARG A 160 28.59 -1.11 -13.89
C ARG A 160 30.05 -1.51 -13.71
N LEU A 161 30.78 -1.61 -14.83
CA LEU A 161 32.23 -1.74 -14.86
C LEU A 161 32.82 -0.48 -15.49
N GLY A 162 33.45 0.35 -14.67
CA GLY A 162 33.87 1.69 -15.08
C GLY A 162 32.68 2.55 -15.53
N ARG A 163 32.64 2.91 -16.82
CA ARG A 163 31.55 3.69 -17.45
C ARG A 163 30.50 2.83 -18.14
N THR A 164 30.67 1.52 -18.14
CA THR A 164 29.80 0.59 -18.87
C THR A 164 28.80 -0.02 -17.89
N GLY A 165 27.51 0.25 -18.10
CA GLY A 165 26.46 -0.46 -17.38
C GLY A 165 26.36 -1.93 -17.83
N LEU A 166 26.08 -2.82 -16.89
CA LEU A 166 26.03 -4.26 -17.13
C LEU A 166 24.57 -4.73 -17.24
N SER A 167 24.02 -4.68 -18.44
CA SER A 167 22.68 -5.19 -18.72
C SER A 167 22.69 -6.71 -18.90
N ALA A 168 21.62 -7.37 -18.45
CA ALA A 168 21.38 -8.79 -18.70
C ALA A 168 21.11 -9.05 -20.18
N GLN A 169 21.88 -9.96 -20.78
CA GLN A 169 21.68 -10.52 -22.13
C GLN A 169 20.68 -11.67 -22.10
N ALA A 170 20.74 -12.52 -21.07
CA ALA A 170 19.79 -13.60 -20.79
C ALA A 170 19.43 -13.62 -19.29
N GLY A 171 18.27 -14.18 -18.95
CA GLY A 171 17.74 -14.18 -17.58
C GLY A 171 16.76 -13.03 -17.28
N PRO A 172 16.19 -13.00 -16.06
CA PRO A 172 15.16 -12.06 -15.68
C PRO A 172 15.70 -10.64 -15.44
N ARG A 173 14.97 -9.64 -15.94
CA ARG A 173 15.31 -8.21 -15.91
C ARG A 173 14.05 -7.36 -16.05
N SER A 174 14.07 -6.11 -15.56
CA SER A 174 12.93 -5.19 -15.71
C SER A 174 13.04 -4.26 -16.93
N GLU A 175 14.16 -4.27 -17.65
CA GLU A 175 14.41 -3.40 -18.80
C GLU A 175 14.17 -4.08 -20.16
N MET A 176 13.73 -3.26 -21.14
CA MET A 176 13.74 -3.64 -22.55
C MET A 176 15.15 -3.46 -23.13
N LEU A 177 15.72 -4.54 -23.68
CA LEU A 177 16.85 -4.41 -24.60
C LEU A 177 16.31 -3.87 -25.94
N GLN A 178 16.78 -2.71 -26.38
CA GLN A 178 16.76 -2.39 -27.81
C GLN A 178 18.12 -2.74 -28.41
N ASP A 179 18.09 -3.35 -29.60
CA ASP A 179 19.29 -3.64 -30.38
C ASP A 179 20.05 -2.33 -30.68
N GLY A 180 21.26 -2.19 -30.13
CA GLY A 180 22.26 -1.22 -30.59
C GLY A 180 22.40 0.10 -29.83
N GLY A 181 21.79 0.27 -28.65
CA GLY A 181 21.97 1.47 -27.82
C GLY A 181 22.81 1.23 -26.56
N ARG A 182 23.72 2.16 -26.21
CA ARG A 182 24.36 2.21 -24.88
C ARG A 182 23.28 2.50 -23.83
N HIS A 183 22.93 1.52 -23.00
CA HIS A 183 22.03 1.70 -21.86
C HIS A 183 22.84 1.88 -20.56
N PRO A 184 22.42 2.76 -19.65
CA PRO A 184 23.02 2.87 -18.33
C PRO A 184 22.52 1.72 -17.44
N GLY A 185 23.11 0.53 -17.56
CA GLY A 185 23.11 -0.51 -16.51
C GLY A 185 21.75 -1.11 -16.17
N GLY A 186 21.53 -2.35 -16.62
CA GLY A 186 20.23 -2.99 -16.48
C GLY A 186 19.86 -3.40 -15.06
N ARG A 187 18.61 -3.15 -14.63
CA ARG A 187 18.00 -3.83 -13.48
C ARG A 187 17.87 -5.32 -13.72
N VAL A 188 18.73 -6.09 -13.07
CA VAL A 188 18.75 -7.55 -13.12
C VAL A 188 17.99 -8.10 -11.92
N VAL A 189 16.97 -8.92 -12.15
CA VAL A 189 16.15 -9.48 -11.08
C VAL A 189 16.85 -10.71 -10.50
N GLN A 190 17.18 -10.67 -9.21
CA GLN A 190 17.80 -11.77 -8.47
C GLN A 190 16.78 -12.70 -7.85
N ALA A 191 15.66 -12.18 -7.33
CA ALA A 191 14.63 -12.99 -6.68
C ALA A 191 13.30 -12.23 -6.57
N ALA A 192 12.21 -12.99 -6.37
CA ALA A 192 10.95 -12.48 -5.84
C ALA A 192 10.64 -13.22 -4.54
N VAL A 193 10.44 -12.48 -3.45
CA VAL A 193 10.26 -13.02 -2.09
C VAL A 193 8.88 -12.61 -1.58
N PRO A 194 8.09 -13.54 -1.01
CA PRO A 194 6.80 -13.19 -0.42
C PRO A 194 7.02 -12.30 0.82
N VAL A 195 6.10 -11.37 1.01
CA VAL A 195 6.07 -10.46 2.16
C VAL A 195 4.80 -10.72 2.97
N GLU A 196 4.93 -10.83 4.28
CA GLU A 196 3.80 -10.91 5.18
C GLU A 196 2.93 -9.66 5.03
N GLN A 197 1.67 -9.84 4.60
CA GLN A 197 0.73 -8.73 4.51
C GLN A 197 0.23 -8.37 5.90
N ARG A 198 0.42 -7.11 6.28
CA ARG A 198 0.04 -6.59 7.59
C ARG A 198 -0.85 -5.35 7.44
N PRO A 199 -1.74 -5.09 8.41
CA PRO A 199 -2.53 -3.88 8.41
C PRO A 199 -1.66 -2.66 8.72
N THR A 200 -2.05 -1.50 8.19
CA THR A 200 -1.46 -0.21 8.60
C THR A 200 -1.64 -0.04 10.10
N ARG A 201 -0.56 0.31 10.81
CA ARG A 201 -0.60 0.63 12.24
C ARG A 201 -0.35 2.12 12.44
N LEU A 202 -1.21 2.76 13.21
CA LEU A 202 -1.13 4.19 13.50
C LEU A 202 -1.11 4.44 15.01
N ALA A 203 -0.32 5.43 15.41
CA ALA A 203 -0.46 6.06 16.71
C ALA A 203 -1.63 7.06 16.65
N VAL A 204 -2.50 7.00 17.65
CA VAL A 204 -3.61 7.93 17.85
C VAL A 204 -3.26 8.76 19.09
N PRO A 205 -2.66 9.95 18.95
CA PRO A 205 -2.20 10.75 20.07
C PRO A 205 -3.34 11.29 20.91
N ARG A 206 -3.12 11.33 22.23
CA ARG A 206 -4.01 12.00 23.15
C ARG A 206 -3.91 13.51 23.00
N VAL A 207 -5.05 14.20 23.09
CA VAL A 207 -5.13 15.66 23.10
C VAL A 207 -5.85 16.15 24.37
N ALA A 208 -5.77 17.45 24.66
CA ALA A 208 -6.58 18.05 25.72
C ALA A 208 -8.06 18.10 25.29
N GLY A 209 -8.99 18.00 26.24
CA GLY A 209 -10.42 17.87 25.93
C GLY A 209 -11.09 19.06 25.22
N ASP A 210 -10.39 20.20 25.12
CA ASP A 210 -10.81 21.40 24.39
C ASP A 210 -9.88 21.72 23.21
N ALA A 211 -8.95 20.82 22.88
CA ALA A 211 -7.92 21.06 21.85
C ALA A 211 -8.47 21.06 20.42
N ILE A 212 -9.60 20.40 20.17
CA ILE A 212 -10.21 20.27 18.84
C ILE A 212 -11.53 21.03 18.81
N THR A 213 -11.62 22.01 17.91
CA THR A 213 -12.86 22.74 17.62
C THR A 213 -13.45 22.16 16.36
N LEU A 214 -14.52 21.37 16.49
CA LEU A 214 -15.16 20.71 15.34
C LEU A 214 -15.84 21.71 14.38
N ASP A 215 -15.07 22.29 13.46
CA ASP A 215 -15.50 23.32 12.51
C ASP A 215 -15.10 23.01 11.05
N GLY A 216 -14.40 21.89 10.84
CA GLY A 216 -14.00 21.39 9.53
C GLY A 216 -12.70 22.01 9.01
N ARG A 217 -12.05 22.87 9.81
CA ARG A 217 -10.72 23.42 9.51
C ARG A 217 -9.67 22.53 10.17
N LEU A 218 -8.58 22.28 9.44
CA LEU A 218 -7.47 21.47 9.94
C LEU A 218 -6.33 22.35 10.46
N ASP A 219 -6.62 23.27 11.40
CA ASP A 219 -5.64 24.24 11.91
C ASP A 219 -5.12 23.96 13.33
N GLU A 220 -5.67 22.95 14.01
CA GLU A 220 -5.15 22.42 15.26
C GLU A 220 -3.76 21.80 15.10
N PRO A 221 -2.90 21.88 16.14
CA PRO A 221 -1.55 21.30 16.09
C PRO A 221 -1.49 19.80 15.77
N VAL A 222 -2.51 19.03 16.16
CA VAL A 222 -2.58 17.58 15.92
C VAL A 222 -2.89 17.24 14.45
N TRP A 223 -3.46 18.19 13.69
CA TRP A 223 -3.80 18.07 12.26
C TRP A 223 -2.70 18.55 11.31
N ARG A 224 -1.49 18.78 11.81
CA ARG A 224 -0.33 19.13 10.98
C ARG A 224 -0.02 18.03 9.95
N ARG A 225 0.34 18.44 8.74
CA ARG A 225 0.54 17.54 7.59
C ARG A 225 1.54 16.41 7.86
N GLU A 226 2.56 16.66 8.65
CA GLU A 226 3.61 15.69 8.98
C GLU A 226 3.10 14.50 9.81
N ALA A 227 1.97 14.67 10.51
CA ALA A 227 1.31 13.62 11.28
C ALA A 227 0.27 12.82 10.46
N ALA A 228 0.03 13.20 9.21
CA ALA A 228 -1.00 12.60 8.39
C ALA A 228 -0.58 11.25 7.83
N THR A 229 -1.55 10.36 7.62
CA THR A 229 -1.37 9.15 6.81
C THR A 229 -2.15 9.30 5.51
N ALA A 230 -1.50 9.00 4.38
CA ALA A 230 -2.15 9.02 3.07
C ALA A 230 -2.96 7.74 2.85
N LEU A 231 -4.13 7.86 2.22
CA LEU A 231 -4.88 6.68 1.77
C LEU A 231 -4.21 6.04 0.56
N LEU A 232 -4.28 4.71 0.48
CA LEU A 232 -3.71 3.88 -0.59
C LEU A 232 -4.83 3.26 -1.42
N LEU A 233 -4.51 2.64 -2.56
CA LEU A 233 -5.51 1.84 -3.29
C LEU A 233 -6.05 0.72 -2.39
N SER A 234 -7.37 0.64 -2.27
CA SER A 234 -7.99 -0.21 -1.24
C SER A 234 -7.71 -1.70 -1.39
N ARG A 235 -7.46 -2.18 -2.61
CA ARG A 235 -7.37 -3.62 -2.88
C ARG A 235 -5.99 -4.21 -2.65
N ASP A 236 -4.93 -3.44 -2.89
CA ASP A 236 -3.54 -3.94 -2.91
C ASP A 236 -2.56 -3.06 -2.13
N GLY A 237 -2.98 -1.87 -1.70
CA GLY A 237 -2.13 -0.95 -0.92
C GLY A 237 -1.06 -0.27 -1.76
N GLU A 238 -1.20 -0.25 -3.09
CA GLU A 238 -0.31 0.54 -3.93
C GLU A 238 -0.61 2.05 -3.78
N PRO A 239 0.42 2.92 -3.89
CA PRO A 239 0.21 4.37 -3.94
C PRO A 239 -0.79 4.75 -5.04
N ALA A 240 -1.75 5.62 -4.73
CA ALA A 240 -2.82 6.01 -5.63
C ALA A 240 -2.40 7.11 -6.63
N GLU A 241 -1.16 7.10 -7.12
CA GLU A 241 -0.54 8.21 -7.89
C GLU A 241 -1.42 8.72 -9.05
N SER A 242 -2.07 7.81 -9.79
CA SER A 242 -2.93 8.17 -10.92
C SER A 242 -4.21 8.90 -10.48
N ILE A 243 -4.81 8.46 -9.37
CA ILE A 243 -6.00 9.07 -8.78
C ILE A 243 -5.62 10.41 -8.13
N ASP A 244 -4.54 10.44 -7.35
CA ASP A 244 -4.04 11.65 -6.71
C ASP A 244 -3.75 12.75 -7.73
N ALA A 245 -3.16 12.38 -8.88
CA ALA A 245 -2.92 13.32 -9.98
C ALA A 245 -4.23 13.88 -10.58
N MET A 246 -5.30 13.07 -10.65
CA MET A 246 -6.61 13.48 -11.15
C MET A 246 -7.30 14.44 -10.18
N VAL A 247 -7.34 14.09 -8.89
CA VAL A 247 -8.09 14.83 -7.85
C VAL A 247 -7.30 15.98 -7.23
N GLY A 248 -6.00 16.08 -7.49
CA GLY A 248 -5.16 17.21 -7.09
C GLY A 248 -4.25 16.96 -5.88
N GLY A 249 -4.18 15.73 -5.38
CA GLY A 249 -3.25 15.31 -4.34
C GLY A 249 -3.76 14.10 -3.56
N PRO A 250 -2.93 13.53 -2.66
CA PRO A 250 -3.32 12.42 -1.81
C PRO A 250 -4.39 12.83 -0.81
N THR A 251 -5.31 11.90 -0.52
CA THR A 251 -6.20 12.02 0.63
C THR A 251 -5.43 11.76 1.89
N LEU A 252 -5.46 12.70 2.83
CA LEU A 252 -4.74 12.61 4.09
C LEU A 252 -5.72 12.43 5.24
N VAL A 253 -5.38 11.55 6.19
CA VAL A 253 -6.18 11.25 7.38
C VAL A 253 -5.34 11.43 8.64
N TRP A 254 -5.98 11.95 9.68
CA TRP A 254 -5.44 12.05 11.02
C TRP A 254 -6.40 11.46 12.03
N LEU A 255 -5.86 11.00 13.16
CA LEU A 255 -6.65 10.54 14.28
C LEU A 255 -6.09 11.17 15.56
N ALA A 256 -6.97 11.42 16.54
CA ALA A 256 -6.60 11.86 17.88
C ALA A 256 -7.66 11.37 18.88
N TRP A 257 -7.38 11.44 20.17
CA TRP A 257 -8.38 11.10 21.18
C TRP A 257 -8.25 11.92 22.46
N ASP A 258 -9.35 12.02 23.20
CA ASP A 258 -9.37 12.44 24.59
C ASP A 258 -10.26 11.49 25.42
N GLU A 259 -10.50 11.79 26.69
CA GLU A 259 -11.31 10.95 27.59
C GLU A 259 -12.78 10.79 27.17
N SER A 260 -13.27 11.64 26.26
CA SER A 260 -14.67 11.74 25.86
C SER A 260 -14.92 11.37 24.40
N GLN A 261 -13.96 11.62 23.50
CA GLN A 261 -14.10 11.41 22.06
C GLN A 261 -12.88 10.71 21.43
N LEU A 262 -13.16 9.93 20.39
CA LEU A 262 -12.22 9.66 19.31
C LEU A 262 -12.46 10.68 18.20
N TYR A 263 -11.39 11.28 17.68
CA TYR A 263 -11.43 12.25 16.60
C TYR A 263 -10.78 11.67 15.34
N VAL A 264 -11.40 11.95 14.19
CA VAL A 264 -10.84 11.63 12.87
C VAL A 264 -10.96 12.87 12.00
N ALA A 265 -9.90 13.22 11.30
CA ALA A 265 -9.92 14.32 10.35
C ALA A 265 -9.41 13.86 9.00
N ALA A 266 -9.89 14.48 7.93
CA ALA A 266 -9.41 14.19 6.58
C ALA A 266 -9.36 15.43 5.69
N ALA A 267 -8.32 15.50 4.87
CA ALA A 267 -8.18 16.45 3.78
C ALA A 267 -8.30 15.66 2.47
N LEU A 268 -9.30 16.01 1.66
CA LEU A 268 -9.67 15.31 0.44
C LEU A 268 -9.53 16.28 -0.74
N PRO A 269 -8.33 16.38 -1.36
CA PRO A 269 -8.17 17.12 -2.59
C PRO A 269 -9.15 16.62 -3.65
N ASP A 270 -9.86 17.53 -4.27
CA ASP A 270 -10.85 17.22 -5.30
C ASP A 270 -10.98 18.40 -6.26
N ARG A 271 -11.04 18.12 -7.55
CA ARG A 271 -11.17 19.13 -8.60
C ARG A 271 -12.60 19.30 -9.11
N ASP A 272 -13.52 18.41 -8.72
CA ASP A 272 -14.89 18.38 -9.21
C ASP A 272 -15.86 17.90 -8.11
N LEU A 273 -16.08 18.74 -7.09
CA LEU A 273 -16.87 18.37 -5.91
C LEU A 273 -18.28 17.87 -6.28
N TYR A 274 -18.56 16.59 -6.01
CA TYR A 274 -19.80 15.94 -6.39
C TYR A 274 -20.48 15.23 -5.22
N ALA A 275 -21.61 15.76 -4.76
CA ALA A 275 -22.39 15.23 -3.64
C ALA A 275 -23.90 15.36 -3.93
N PRO A 276 -24.47 14.49 -4.78
CA PRO A 276 -25.86 14.61 -5.25
C PRO A 276 -26.91 14.27 -4.17
N HIS A 277 -26.51 13.56 -3.13
CA HIS A 277 -27.34 13.19 -1.98
C HIS A 277 -27.52 14.35 -1.02
N HIS A 278 -28.70 14.44 -0.40
CA HIS A 278 -29.13 15.59 0.41
C HIS A 278 -29.68 15.19 1.78
N ASP A 279 -30.25 14.00 1.89
CA ASP A 279 -30.95 13.56 3.08
C ASP A 279 -30.09 12.55 3.83
N ARG A 280 -30.19 12.55 5.17
CA ARG A 280 -29.54 11.55 6.00
C ARG A 280 -29.97 10.14 5.57
N ASP A 281 -29.02 9.21 5.60
CA ASP A 281 -29.16 7.81 5.20
C ASP A 281 -29.40 7.61 3.69
N ASP A 282 -29.22 8.67 2.89
CA ASP A 282 -29.04 8.53 1.45
C ASP A 282 -27.86 7.58 1.16
N PRO A 283 -27.89 6.82 0.05
CA PRO A 283 -26.90 5.79 -0.24
C PRO A 283 -25.56 6.39 -0.73
N LEU A 284 -24.84 7.09 0.15
CA LEU A 284 -23.60 7.81 -0.15
C LEU A 284 -22.52 6.89 -0.75
N TYR A 285 -22.53 5.60 -0.39
CA TYR A 285 -21.67 4.56 -0.97
C TYR A 285 -21.77 4.42 -2.50
N ARG A 286 -22.80 5.00 -3.14
CA ARG A 286 -22.95 5.01 -4.59
C ARG A 286 -22.19 6.15 -5.27
N ASP A 287 -21.76 7.18 -4.55
CA ASP A 287 -21.13 8.39 -5.07
C ASP A 287 -19.84 8.69 -4.29
N GLU A 288 -19.54 9.97 -4.02
CA GLU A 288 -18.35 10.40 -3.29
C GLU A 288 -18.63 10.55 -1.80
N ALA A 289 -17.81 9.89 -1.00
CA ALA A 289 -17.92 9.89 0.45
C ALA A 289 -16.56 9.65 1.11
N PHE A 290 -16.39 10.24 2.28
CA PHE A 290 -15.40 9.77 3.26
C PHE A 290 -16.09 8.83 4.23
N GLU A 291 -15.50 7.67 4.45
CA GLU A 291 -16.10 6.58 5.20
C GLU A 291 -15.17 6.11 6.31
N LEU A 292 -15.73 5.75 7.46
CA LEU A 292 -15.00 5.25 8.62
C LEU A 292 -15.71 4.05 9.23
N PHE A 293 -14.94 2.97 9.40
CA PHE A 293 -15.35 1.81 10.18
C PHE A 293 -14.60 1.77 11.51
N LEU A 294 -15.29 1.42 12.59
CA LEU A 294 -14.72 1.29 13.94
C LEU A 294 -15.20 0.01 14.63
N ALA A 295 -14.27 -0.71 15.26
CA ALA A 295 -14.54 -1.94 15.99
C ALA A 295 -13.53 -2.15 17.15
N GLY A 296 -13.90 -2.99 18.12
CA GLY A 296 -13.01 -3.40 19.20
C GLY A 296 -11.85 -4.27 18.72
N ASP A 297 -12.11 -5.12 17.73
CA ASP A 297 -11.14 -6.06 17.19
C ASP A 297 -11.33 -6.32 15.69
N GLY A 298 -10.50 -7.22 15.14
CA GLY A 298 -10.53 -7.58 13.71
C GLY A 298 -11.48 -8.72 13.36
N SER A 299 -12.37 -9.12 14.28
CA SER A 299 -13.23 -10.30 14.09
C SER A 299 -14.36 -10.05 13.09
N GLY A 300 -14.75 -8.79 12.89
CA GLY A 300 -15.92 -8.39 12.10
C GLY A 300 -17.26 -8.75 12.76
N ASN A 301 -17.27 -9.06 14.05
CA ASN A 301 -18.49 -9.42 14.78
C ASN A 301 -19.32 -8.20 15.17
N ARG A 302 -18.72 -7.12 15.68
CA ARG A 302 -19.44 -5.89 16.05
C ARG A 302 -18.67 -4.65 15.63
N TYR A 303 -19.28 -3.87 14.76
CA TYR A 303 -18.68 -2.64 14.26
C TYR A 303 -19.72 -1.62 13.84
N LEU A 304 -19.26 -0.39 13.69
CA LEU A 304 -20.01 0.72 13.15
C LEU A 304 -19.41 1.14 11.80
N GLU A 305 -20.28 1.58 10.90
CA GLU A 305 -19.96 2.23 9.64
C GLU A 305 -20.49 3.66 9.70
N HIS A 306 -19.68 4.62 9.26
CA HIS A 306 -20.05 6.01 9.18
C HIS A 306 -19.56 6.58 7.85
N GLN A 307 -20.39 7.35 7.18
CA GLN A 307 -20.09 8.00 5.92
C GLN A 307 -20.50 9.46 6.00
N VAL A 308 -19.68 10.33 5.41
CA VAL A 308 -19.96 11.75 5.24
C VAL A 308 -19.64 12.17 3.82
N SER A 309 -20.56 12.86 3.16
CA SER A 309 -20.31 13.46 1.85
C SER A 309 -19.71 14.87 1.98
N ALA A 310 -19.19 15.42 0.89
CA ALA A 310 -18.75 16.83 0.86
C ALA A 310 -19.89 17.84 1.17
N ARG A 311 -21.17 17.42 1.07
CA ARG A 311 -22.32 18.23 1.50
C ARG A 311 -22.53 18.21 3.02
N GLY A 312 -21.85 17.33 3.75
CA GLY A 312 -22.10 17.07 5.17
C GLY A 312 -23.31 16.17 5.43
N VAL A 313 -23.77 15.42 4.42
CA VAL A 313 -24.80 14.40 4.60
C VAL A 313 -24.18 13.18 5.28
N HIS A 314 -24.91 12.61 6.24
CA HIS A 314 -24.50 11.42 6.97
C HIS A 314 -25.21 10.18 6.46
N PHE A 315 -24.48 9.08 6.43
CA PHE A 315 -25.03 7.72 6.48
C PHE A 315 -24.29 6.99 7.58
N ASP A 316 -24.99 6.24 8.42
CA ASP A 316 -24.37 5.35 9.38
C ASP A 316 -25.16 4.06 9.54
N ALA A 317 -24.46 3.02 9.98
CA ALA A 317 -25.05 1.72 10.18
C ALA A 317 -24.33 0.97 11.28
N ARG A 318 -25.12 0.26 12.08
CA ARG A 318 -24.59 -0.62 13.12
C ARG A 318 -24.61 -2.07 12.65
N PHE A 319 -23.49 -2.77 12.79
CA PHE A 319 -23.36 -4.17 12.41
C PHE A 319 -23.17 -5.06 13.65
N PRO A 320 -24.24 -5.67 14.19
CA PRO A 320 -24.14 -6.66 15.26
C PRO A 320 -23.50 -7.98 14.82
N ARG A 321 -23.33 -8.20 13.50
CA ARG A 321 -22.59 -9.30 12.86
C ARG A 321 -22.06 -8.86 11.50
N TYR A 322 -21.02 -9.52 11.01
CA TYR A 322 -20.46 -9.33 9.67
C TYR A 322 -21.55 -9.26 8.60
N ARG A 323 -21.64 -8.10 7.91
CA ARG A 323 -22.58 -7.84 6.80
C ARG A 323 -24.05 -7.99 7.16
N LYS A 324 -24.40 -7.88 8.45
CA LYS A 324 -25.78 -7.85 8.95
C LYS A 324 -26.02 -6.54 9.66
N GLY A 325 -26.04 -5.46 8.87
CA GLY A 325 -26.22 -4.10 9.33
C GLY A 325 -27.67 -3.72 9.63
N ASP A 326 -27.81 -2.78 10.54
CA ASP A 326 -29.00 -1.99 10.83
C ASP A 326 -28.75 -0.57 10.31
N GLU A 327 -29.11 -0.33 9.05
CA GLU A 327 -28.94 0.96 8.35
C GLU A 327 -29.96 2.02 8.79
N ALA A 328 -30.89 1.69 9.70
CA ALA A 328 -31.81 2.64 10.31
C ALA A 328 -31.30 3.16 11.67
N TRP A 329 -30.18 2.62 12.15
CA TRP A 329 -29.51 3.08 13.37
C TRP A 329 -28.86 4.42 13.10
N ASN A 330 -29.03 5.37 14.03
CA ASN A 330 -28.44 6.70 13.94
C ASN A 330 -27.59 6.99 15.17
N GLY A 331 -26.29 7.19 14.95
CA GLY A 331 -25.33 7.51 16.00
C GLY A 331 -25.35 8.98 16.43
N SER A 332 -24.62 9.25 17.50
CA SER A 332 -24.45 10.57 18.13
C SER A 332 -23.13 11.24 17.76
N TRP A 333 -22.35 10.62 16.87
CA TRP A 333 -21.18 11.22 16.25
C TRP A 333 -21.52 12.53 15.53
N ARG A 334 -20.51 13.38 15.38
CA ARG A 334 -20.65 14.70 14.78
C ARG A 334 -19.62 14.87 13.68
N SER A 335 -19.96 15.67 12.68
CA SER A 335 -19.01 16.11 11.65
C SER A 335 -19.05 17.62 11.45
N ALA A 336 -17.95 18.18 10.96
CA ALA A 336 -17.92 19.50 10.35
C ALA A 336 -17.16 19.43 9.02
N VAL A 337 -17.74 20.01 7.97
CA VAL A 337 -17.19 19.98 6.61
C VAL A 337 -16.86 21.39 6.14
N LEU A 338 -15.67 21.57 5.60
CA LEU A 338 -15.24 22.79 4.95
C LEU A 338 -14.96 22.54 3.47
N LEU A 339 -15.68 23.26 2.61
CA LEU A 339 -15.48 23.20 1.17
C LEU A 339 -14.46 24.26 0.71
N ASP A 340 -13.60 23.86 -0.22
CA ASP A 340 -12.80 24.77 -1.03
C ASP A 340 -13.18 24.61 -2.51
N GLY A 341 -14.37 25.11 -2.82
CA GLY A 341 -15.01 24.93 -4.12
C GLY A 341 -16.51 25.15 -4.05
N GLU A 342 -17.23 24.71 -5.09
CA GLU A 342 -18.68 24.82 -5.19
C GLU A 342 -19.28 23.48 -5.62
N LEU A 343 -20.07 22.87 -4.72
CA LEU A 343 -20.71 21.56 -4.99
C LEU A 343 -21.48 21.57 -6.30
N GLU A 344 -21.39 20.44 -7.02
CA GLU A 344 -22.06 20.18 -8.29
C GLU A 344 -21.60 21.02 -9.48
N ARG A 345 -20.90 22.14 -9.27
CA ARG A 345 -20.32 22.93 -10.35
C ARG A 345 -19.05 22.24 -10.84
N ARG A 346 -18.96 22.02 -12.14
CA ARG A 346 -17.77 21.36 -12.71
C ARG A 346 -16.52 22.22 -12.63
N GLY A 347 -15.47 21.64 -12.06
CA GLY A 347 -14.10 22.19 -12.11
C GLY A 347 -13.85 23.37 -11.18
N GLY A 348 -12.58 23.70 -10.97
CA GLY A 348 -12.17 24.90 -10.21
C GLY A 348 -12.23 24.74 -8.69
N ASP A 349 -12.53 23.53 -8.22
CA ASP A 349 -12.45 23.17 -6.81
C ASP A 349 -11.02 22.76 -6.45
N ARG A 350 -10.69 22.86 -5.16
CA ARG A 350 -9.44 22.37 -4.59
C ARG A 350 -9.64 21.18 -3.65
N GLY A 351 -10.86 20.98 -3.17
CA GLY A 351 -11.25 19.84 -2.37
C GLY A 351 -12.13 20.21 -1.20
N TRP A 352 -12.15 19.34 -0.21
CA TRP A 352 -12.88 19.54 1.03
C TRP A 352 -12.12 18.94 2.21
N GLN A 353 -12.44 19.44 3.39
CA GLN A 353 -11.92 18.96 4.67
C GLN A 353 -13.09 18.52 5.52
N VAL A 354 -12.84 17.52 6.36
CA VAL A 354 -13.83 17.06 7.33
C VAL A 354 -13.16 16.71 8.65
N GLU A 355 -13.82 17.09 9.73
CA GLU A 355 -13.52 16.59 11.06
C GLU A 355 -14.71 15.80 11.59
N LEU A 356 -14.43 14.72 12.30
CA LEU A 356 -15.38 13.80 12.90
C LEU A 356 -15.06 13.63 14.39
N ALA A 357 -16.10 13.59 15.22
CA ALA A 357 -15.98 13.30 16.64
C ALA A 357 -16.96 12.19 17.06
N PHE A 358 -16.43 11.13 17.67
CA PHE A 358 -17.16 9.94 18.08
C PHE A 358 -17.11 9.79 19.60
N PRO A 359 -18.25 9.84 20.30
CA PRO A 359 -18.28 9.65 21.75
C PRO A 359 -17.86 8.24 22.14
N TRP A 360 -16.90 8.10 23.07
CA TRP A 360 -16.49 6.76 23.55
C TRP A 360 -17.65 5.97 24.15
N ALA A 361 -18.61 6.65 24.79
CA ALA A 361 -19.79 6.01 25.33
C ALA A 361 -20.62 5.27 24.26
N GLU A 362 -20.72 5.82 23.05
CA GLU A 362 -21.40 5.18 21.92
C GLU A 362 -20.54 4.06 21.33
N LEU A 363 -19.27 4.35 21.05
CA LEU A 363 -18.35 3.35 20.51
C LEU A 363 -18.31 2.11 21.41
N CYS A 364 -18.18 2.26 22.72
CA CYS A 364 -18.14 1.13 23.66
C CYS A 364 -19.50 0.44 23.87
N ALA A 365 -20.63 1.12 23.63
CA ALA A 365 -21.95 0.52 23.73
C ALA A 365 -22.27 -0.36 22.51
N GLU A 366 -21.85 0.07 21.33
CA GLU A 366 -22.22 -0.57 20.07
C GLU A 366 -21.11 -1.46 19.49
N THR A 367 -19.86 -1.23 19.89
CA THR A 367 -18.69 -2.02 19.51
C THR A 367 -18.04 -2.65 20.75
N GLU A 368 -17.34 -3.77 20.58
CA GLU A 368 -16.62 -4.45 21.69
C GLU A 368 -15.33 -3.71 22.09
N ILE A 369 -15.30 -2.38 21.96
CA ILE A 369 -14.19 -1.52 22.42
C ILE A 369 -14.21 -1.46 23.95
N ASP A 370 -13.07 -1.73 24.56
CA ASP A 370 -12.90 -1.59 26.01
C ASP A 370 -12.98 -0.12 26.45
N CYS A 371 -13.77 0.16 27.48
CA CYS A 371 -13.92 1.48 28.08
C CYS A 371 -13.51 1.50 29.57
N PRO A 372 -13.01 2.63 30.10
CA PRO A 372 -12.66 3.86 29.38
C PRO A 372 -11.42 3.68 28.48
N PRO A 373 -11.24 4.54 27.45
CA PRO A 373 -10.07 4.51 26.59
C PRO A 373 -8.78 4.71 27.40
N ARG A 374 -7.72 3.99 27.06
CA ARG A 374 -6.43 4.06 27.75
C ARG A 374 -5.26 4.06 26.78
N VAL A 375 -4.17 4.70 27.18
CA VAL A 375 -2.90 4.61 26.46
C VAL A 375 -2.45 3.15 26.32
N GLY A 376 -1.94 2.80 25.14
CA GLY A 376 -1.57 1.46 24.75
C GLY A 376 -2.74 0.59 24.28
N GLN A 377 -3.99 1.07 24.40
CA GLN A 377 -5.14 0.35 23.90
C GLN A 377 -5.11 0.29 22.38
N LEU A 378 -5.37 -0.90 21.86
CA LEU A 378 -5.51 -1.16 20.44
C LEU A 378 -7.00 -1.32 20.12
N LEU A 379 -7.46 -0.60 19.11
CA LEU A 379 -8.74 -0.84 18.45
C LEU A 379 -8.51 -1.07 16.96
N ARG A 380 -9.56 -1.51 16.26
CA ARG A 380 -9.56 -1.63 14.80
C ARG A 380 -10.40 -0.54 14.18
N GLY A 381 -9.91 0.00 13.08
CA GLY A 381 -10.71 0.86 12.24
C GLY A 381 -10.18 0.90 10.82
N ASN A 382 -10.93 1.48 9.91
CA ASN A 382 -10.43 1.77 8.58
C ASN A 382 -11.13 3.01 8.05
N ALA A 383 -10.40 3.86 7.36
CA ALA A 383 -10.95 5.02 6.68
C ALA A 383 -10.89 4.77 5.17
N PHE A 384 -11.94 5.14 4.46
CA PHE A 384 -12.01 5.01 3.02
C PHE A 384 -12.39 6.34 2.36
N ARG A 385 -11.91 6.52 1.13
CA ARG A 385 -12.47 7.50 0.19
C ARG A 385 -13.11 6.74 -0.95
N LEU A 386 -14.38 6.98 -1.16
CA LEU A 386 -15.08 6.62 -2.38
C LEU A 386 -15.00 7.80 -3.32
N GLU A 387 -14.31 7.64 -4.44
CA GLU A 387 -13.96 8.73 -5.34
C GLU A 387 -14.52 8.50 -6.73
N LYS A 388 -15.14 9.52 -7.34
CA LYS A 388 -15.56 9.50 -8.74
C LYS A 388 -14.99 10.70 -9.49
N ALA A 389 -13.69 10.68 -9.71
CA ALA A 389 -12.97 11.78 -10.36
C ALA A 389 -13.46 12.12 -11.78
N ASP A 390 -14.20 11.23 -12.44
CA ASP A 390 -14.88 11.45 -13.74
C ASP A 390 -16.42 11.46 -13.67
N ARG A 391 -16.98 11.45 -12.44
CA ARG A 391 -18.38 11.24 -12.08
C ARG A 391 -19.01 9.94 -12.61
N ARG A 392 -18.20 8.92 -12.93
CA ARG A 392 -18.67 7.65 -13.49
C ARG A 392 -18.08 6.45 -12.77
N SER A 393 -16.77 6.32 -12.80
CA SER A 393 -16.04 5.20 -12.25
C SER A 393 -15.66 5.50 -10.81
N GLN A 394 -16.15 4.69 -9.89
CA GLN A 394 -15.79 4.81 -8.48
C GLN A 394 -14.47 4.07 -8.21
N VAL A 395 -13.58 4.73 -7.48
CA VAL A 395 -12.34 4.15 -6.97
C VAL A 395 -12.38 4.23 -5.44
N GLY A 396 -11.98 3.15 -4.79
CA GLY A 396 -11.83 3.08 -3.34
C GLY A 396 -10.39 3.29 -2.94
N LEU A 397 -10.15 4.26 -2.05
CA LEU A 397 -8.90 4.39 -1.31
C LEU A 397 -9.12 3.96 0.14
N ALA A 398 -8.08 3.47 0.81
CA ALA A 398 -8.17 2.95 2.17
C ALA A 398 -6.96 3.35 3.03
N LEU A 399 -7.17 3.49 4.35
CA LEU A 399 -6.11 3.76 5.32
C LEU A 399 -5.23 2.53 5.51
N SER A 400 -5.87 1.36 5.55
CA SER A 400 -5.23 0.06 5.40
C SER A 400 -5.92 -0.68 4.26
N PRO A 401 -5.19 -1.23 3.27
CA PRO A 401 -5.81 -1.94 2.17
C PRO A 401 -6.61 -3.14 2.69
N THR A 402 -7.81 -3.36 2.17
CA THR A 402 -8.69 -4.47 2.59
C THR A 402 -8.14 -5.83 2.17
N LEU A 403 -7.32 -5.87 1.10
CA LEU A 403 -6.85 -7.09 0.45
C LEU A 403 -7.99 -8.00 -0.05
N ALA A 404 -9.20 -7.43 -0.13
CA ALA A 404 -10.44 -8.10 -0.49
C ALA A 404 -11.37 -7.13 -1.23
N PRO A 405 -12.23 -7.58 -2.15
CA PRO A 405 -13.21 -6.74 -2.81
C PRO A 405 -14.43 -6.44 -1.90
N ASP A 406 -14.20 -6.07 -0.64
CA ASP A 406 -15.21 -5.78 0.37
C ASP A 406 -14.65 -4.78 1.40
N PHE A 407 -15.27 -3.60 1.55
CA PHE A 407 -14.84 -2.61 2.56
C PHE A 407 -15.16 -3.05 3.99
N HIS A 408 -16.11 -3.97 4.16
CA HIS A 408 -16.40 -4.56 5.45
C HIS A 408 -15.38 -5.64 5.85
N ALA A 409 -14.35 -5.92 5.04
CA ALA A 409 -13.34 -6.91 5.36
C ALA A 409 -12.43 -6.42 6.50
N TRP A 410 -12.45 -7.16 7.62
CA TRP A 410 -11.74 -6.78 8.84
C TRP A 410 -10.35 -7.40 9.00
N GLN A 411 -9.99 -8.38 8.15
CA GLN A 411 -8.72 -9.12 8.29
C GLN A 411 -7.50 -8.20 8.25
N ASN A 412 -7.56 -7.16 7.41
CA ASN A 412 -6.50 -6.17 7.24
C ASN A 412 -6.95 -4.74 7.61
N ALA A 413 -7.97 -4.60 8.47
CA ALA A 413 -8.36 -3.29 9.00
C ALA A 413 -7.22 -2.68 9.84
N ALA A 414 -7.07 -1.37 9.76
CA ALA A 414 -5.99 -0.64 10.40
C ALA A 414 -5.98 -0.85 11.93
N GLU A 415 -4.78 -0.83 12.48
CA GLU A 415 -4.50 -0.96 13.89
C GLU A 415 -4.33 0.43 14.48
N LEU A 416 -5.28 0.87 15.31
CA LEU A 416 -5.24 2.20 15.90
C LEU A 416 -4.79 2.06 17.36
N VAL A 417 -3.60 2.54 17.67
CA VAL A 417 -3.01 2.44 19.01
C VAL A 417 -3.16 3.78 19.70
N LEU A 418 -3.95 3.84 20.77
CA LEU A 418 -4.06 5.06 21.56
C LEU A 418 -2.73 5.36 22.26
N THR A 419 -2.14 6.51 22.02
CA THR A 419 -0.87 6.94 22.63
C THR A 419 -1.06 8.15 23.52
N GLU A 420 -0.07 8.47 24.34
CA GLU A 420 0.00 9.80 24.96
C GLU A 420 0.14 10.89 23.87
N ALA A 421 0.02 12.15 24.28
CA ALA A 421 0.28 13.28 23.41
C ALA A 421 1.68 13.16 22.78
N SER A 422 1.78 13.44 21.48
CA SER A 422 3.08 13.58 20.83
C SER A 422 3.84 14.76 21.46
N PRO A 423 5.13 14.59 21.80
CA PRO A 423 5.92 15.60 22.51
C PRO A 423 6.14 16.91 21.74
#